data_AF-A0A9W3GJE8-F1
#
_entry.id   AF-A0A9W3GJE8-F1
#
_cell.length_a   1.000
_cell.length_b   1.000
_cell.length_c   1.000
_cell.angle_alpha   90.00
_cell.angle_beta   90.00
_cell.angle_gamma   90.00
#
_symmetry.space_group_name_H-M   'P 1'
#
loop_
_entity.id
_entity.type
_entity.pdbx_description
1 polymer ?
#
loop_
_entity_poly.entity_id
_entity_poly.type
_entity_poly.pdbx_seq_one_letter_code
_entity_poly.pdbx_strand_id
1 'polypeptide(L)'
;MTAKEHHQAQEEVNRLIDELQTAIKSNRGHLSKLGPQLQAEQEQFSSYVYQHIKSLPANTLIPGGLQLKVFENGKDTGEISVYVSKTDLWPNSPTQTDYMKERESLLTVHL
;
A
#
# COMPACT_ATOMS: atom_id res chain seq x y z
N MET A 1 27.32 -46.35 -12.74
CA MET A 1 25.87 -46.12 -12.81
C MET A 1 25.24 -47.22 -13.64
N THR A 2 24.34 -47.97 -13.04
CA THR A 2 23.57 -49.03 -13.70
C THR A 2 22.32 -48.43 -14.34
N ALA A 3 21.75 -49.10 -15.34
CA ALA A 3 20.54 -48.64 -16.03
C ALA A 3 19.35 -48.43 -15.08
N LYS A 4 19.28 -49.20 -13.98
CA LYS A 4 18.26 -49.09 -12.94
C LYS A 4 18.38 -47.79 -12.14
N GLU A 5 19.59 -47.41 -11.76
CA GLU A 5 19.85 -46.15 -11.05
C GLU A 5 19.53 -44.93 -11.93
N HIS A 6 19.83 -45.01 -13.24
CA HIS A 6 19.47 -43.96 -14.19
C HIS A 6 17.95 -43.82 -14.34
N HIS A 7 17.21 -44.93 -14.36
CA HIS A 7 15.76 -44.90 -14.46
C HIS A 7 15.12 -44.30 -13.21
N GLN A 8 15.58 -44.68 -12.01
CA GLN A 8 15.10 -44.12 -10.75
C GLN A 8 15.39 -42.61 -10.64
N ALA A 9 16.60 -42.20 -11.01
CA ALA A 9 16.96 -40.77 -11.05
C ALA A 9 16.06 -39.98 -12.01
N GLN A 10 15.70 -40.56 -13.16
CA GLN A 10 14.79 -39.94 -14.11
C GLN A 10 13.36 -39.76 -13.54
N GLU A 11 12.85 -40.76 -12.82
CA GLU A 11 11.53 -40.68 -12.17
C GLU A 11 11.52 -39.61 -11.07
N GLU A 12 12.57 -39.53 -10.27
CA GLU A 12 12.70 -38.54 -9.20
C GLU A 12 12.79 -37.12 -9.77
N VAL A 13 13.55 -36.91 -10.84
CA VAL A 13 13.61 -35.63 -11.55
C VAL A 13 12.24 -35.24 -12.08
N ASN A 14 11.49 -36.17 -12.68
CA ASN A 14 10.14 -35.89 -13.18
C ASN A 14 9.18 -35.52 -12.04
N ARG A 15 9.25 -36.22 -10.90
CA ARG A 15 8.44 -35.89 -9.71
C ARG A 15 8.73 -34.48 -9.21
N LEU A 16 10.02 -34.12 -9.11
CA LEU A 16 10.44 -32.79 -8.67
C LEU A 16 9.98 -31.68 -9.63
N ILE A 17 9.97 -31.96 -10.93
CA ILE A 17 9.44 -31.04 -11.94
C ILE A 17 7.94 -30.81 -11.71
N ASP A 18 7.16 -31.86 -11.49
CA ASP A 18 5.70 -31.75 -11.26
C ASP A 18 5.39 -30.99 -9.96
N GLU A 19 6.13 -31.26 -8.89
CA GLU A 19 6.03 -30.55 -7.61
C GLU A 19 6.33 -29.05 -7.79
N LEU A 20 7.42 -28.72 -8.50
CA LEU A 20 7.80 -27.33 -8.75
C LEU A 20 6.77 -26.59 -9.61
N GLN A 21 6.26 -27.23 -10.66
CA GLN A 21 5.21 -26.66 -11.51
C GLN A 21 3.93 -26.38 -10.71
N THR A 22 3.57 -27.30 -9.81
CA THR A 22 2.41 -27.16 -8.93
C THR A 22 2.60 -25.97 -7.98
N ALA A 23 3.77 -25.85 -7.35
CA ALA A 23 4.09 -24.74 -6.46
C ALA A 23 4.06 -23.40 -7.20
N ILE A 24 4.63 -23.32 -8.40
CA ILE A 24 4.61 -22.10 -9.24
C ILE A 24 3.17 -21.70 -9.57
N LYS A 25 2.34 -22.65 -10.00
CA LYS A 25 0.94 -22.38 -10.35
C LYS A 25 0.13 -21.91 -9.14
N SER A 26 0.33 -22.54 -7.99
CA SER A 26 -0.30 -22.14 -6.72
C SER A 26 0.09 -20.72 -6.33
N ASN A 27 1.39 -20.42 -6.29
CA ASN A 27 1.91 -19.09 -5.94
C ASN A 27 1.38 -18.01 -6.88
N ARG A 28 1.33 -18.28 -8.19
CA ARG A 28 0.74 -17.35 -9.16
C ARG A 28 -0.73 -17.06 -8.86
N GLY A 29 -1.50 -18.06 -8.43
CA GLY A 29 -2.89 -17.90 -8.00
C GLY A 29 -3.06 -17.14 -6.68
N HIS A 30 -2.07 -17.18 -5.79
CA HIS A 30 -2.04 -16.34 -4.60
C HIS A 30 -1.72 -14.89 -4.96
N LEU A 31 -0.68 -14.66 -5.78
CA LEU A 31 -0.28 -13.33 -6.23
C LEU A 31 -1.38 -12.63 -7.03
N SER A 32 -2.16 -13.36 -7.83
CA SER A 32 -3.27 -12.77 -8.59
C SER A 32 -4.39 -12.20 -7.70
N LYS A 33 -4.46 -12.60 -6.42
CA LYS A 33 -5.45 -12.08 -5.46
C LYS A 33 -4.96 -10.82 -4.74
N LEU A 34 -3.64 -10.62 -4.64
CA LEU A 34 -3.08 -9.46 -3.95
C LEU A 34 -3.42 -8.15 -4.64
N GLY A 35 -3.42 -8.11 -5.97
CA GLY A 35 -3.80 -6.90 -6.73
C GLY A 35 -5.22 -6.42 -6.39
N PRO A 36 -6.26 -7.26 -6.58
CA PRO A 36 -7.63 -6.92 -6.19
C PRO A 36 -7.80 -6.57 -4.70
N GLN A 37 -7.09 -7.24 -3.80
CA GLN A 37 -7.13 -6.92 -2.36
C GLN A 37 -6.56 -5.54 -2.07
N LEU A 38 -5.39 -5.23 -2.62
CA LEU A 38 -4.76 -3.92 -2.48
C LEU A 38 -5.66 -2.81 -3.04
N GLN A 39 -6.28 -3.05 -4.19
CA GLN A 39 -7.22 -2.10 -4.79
C GLN A 39 -8.44 -1.87 -3.88
N ALA A 40 -9.06 -2.95 -3.37
CA ALA A 40 -10.21 -2.83 -2.47
C ALA A 40 -9.85 -2.08 -1.18
N GLU A 41 -8.67 -2.32 -0.61
CA GLU A 41 -8.17 -1.56 0.54
C GLU A 41 -7.97 -0.08 0.19
N GLN A 42 -7.35 0.25 -0.93
CA GLN A 42 -7.15 1.63 -1.39
C GLN A 42 -8.48 2.36 -1.62
N GLU A 43 -9.47 1.70 -2.21
CA GLU A 43 -10.82 2.24 -2.40
C GLU A 43 -11.52 2.47 -1.05
N GLN A 44 -11.39 1.53 -0.11
CA GLN A 44 -11.91 1.68 1.24
C GLN A 44 -11.27 2.86 1.97
N PHE A 45 -9.94 3.00 1.91
CA PHE A 45 -9.22 4.15 2.48
C PHE A 45 -9.66 5.47 1.85
N SER A 46 -9.78 5.52 0.53
CA SER A 46 -10.21 6.73 -0.19
C SER A 46 -11.62 7.14 0.21
N SER A 47 -12.54 6.18 0.31
CA SER A 47 -13.91 6.40 0.79
C SER A 47 -13.94 6.90 2.23
N TYR A 48 -13.14 6.28 3.12
CA TYR A 48 -13.02 6.71 4.52
C TYR A 48 -12.54 8.16 4.63
N VAL A 49 -11.49 8.53 3.89
CA VAL A 49 -10.97 9.90 3.84
C VAL A 49 -12.06 10.87 3.37
N TYR A 50 -12.76 10.57 2.29
CA TYR A 50 -13.81 11.44 1.76
C TYR A 50 -14.98 11.65 2.73
N GLN A 51 -15.36 10.60 3.47
CA GLN A 51 -16.47 10.67 4.42
C GLN A 51 -16.12 11.37 5.73
N HIS A 52 -14.89 11.19 6.22
CA HIS A 52 -14.52 11.58 7.58
C HIS A 52 -13.55 12.76 7.64
N ILE A 53 -12.72 12.97 6.62
CA ILE A 53 -11.82 14.13 6.53
C ILE A 53 -12.51 15.21 5.73
N LYS A 54 -13.16 16.13 6.44
CA LYS A 54 -13.73 17.32 5.82
C LYS A 54 -12.59 18.20 5.35
N SER A 55 -12.52 18.44 4.04
CA SER A 55 -11.62 19.46 3.50
C SER A 55 -12.00 20.81 4.08
N LEU A 56 -10.98 21.59 4.44
CA LEU A 56 -11.20 22.98 4.80
C LEU A 56 -11.67 23.73 3.55
N PRO A 57 -12.60 24.68 3.69
CA PRO A 57 -12.98 25.56 2.59
C PRO A 57 -11.75 26.14 1.90
N ALA A 58 -11.77 26.23 0.56
CA ALA A 58 -10.62 26.72 -0.22
C ALA A 58 -10.14 28.13 0.17
N ASN A 59 -10.99 28.89 0.89
CA ASN A 59 -10.71 30.25 1.36
C ASN A 59 -10.32 30.31 2.85
N THR A 60 -10.12 29.16 3.51
CA THR A 60 -9.69 29.14 4.91
C THR A 60 -8.23 29.55 4.99
N LEU A 61 -8.01 30.83 5.33
CA LEU A 61 -6.70 31.28 5.79
C LEU A 61 -6.46 30.66 7.17
N ILE A 62 -5.47 29.79 7.31
CA ILE A 62 -5.05 29.26 8.61
C ILE A 62 -3.81 30.05 9.06
N PRO A 63 -3.96 31.06 9.94
CA PRO A 63 -2.83 31.83 10.42
C PRO A 63 -2.08 30.96 11.43
N GLY A 64 -0.86 30.52 11.09
CA GLY A 64 -0.01 29.70 11.96
C GLY A 64 0.22 28.28 11.41
N GLY A 65 -0.83 27.64 10.92
CA GLY A 65 -0.79 26.25 10.47
C GLY A 65 -1.92 25.41 11.09
N LEU A 66 -1.97 24.13 10.80
CA LEU A 66 -3.08 23.24 11.16
C LEU A 66 -2.81 22.53 12.49
N GLN A 67 -3.72 22.67 13.46
CA GLN A 67 -3.71 21.86 14.67
C GLN A 67 -4.68 20.68 14.51
N LEU A 68 -4.16 19.47 14.62
CA LEU A 68 -4.92 18.21 14.50
C LEU A 68 -5.12 17.61 15.89
N LYS A 69 -6.37 17.28 16.25
CA LYS A 69 -6.67 16.49 17.44
C LYS A 69 -6.79 15.02 17.03
N VAL A 70 -5.91 14.17 17.56
CA VAL A 70 -5.86 12.74 17.24
C VAL A 70 -6.52 11.95 18.36
N PHE A 71 -7.46 11.08 18.00
CA PHE A 71 -8.14 10.16 18.92
C PHE A 71 -7.67 8.74 18.66
N GLU A 72 -6.98 8.14 19.63
CA GLU A 72 -6.54 6.76 19.51
C GLU A 72 -7.76 5.82 19.51
N ASN A 73 -7.86 4.97 18.49
CA ASN A 73 -9.01 4.06 18.29
C ASN A 73 -10.38 4.75 18.29
N GLY A 74 -10.44 6.05 17.94
CA GLY A 74 -11.66 6.85 17.94
C GLY A 74 -12.24 7.14 19.33
N LYS A 75 -11.49 6.85 20.42
CA LYS A 75 -11.89 7.17 21.79
C LYS A 75 -11.22 8.46 22.25
N ASP A 76 -11.97 9.30 22.97
CA ASP A 76 -11.43 10.49 23.64
C ASP A 76 -10.75 10.08 24.96
N THR A 77 -9.61 9.41 24.84
CA THR A 77 -8.79 8.93 25.97
C THR A 77 -7.72 9.92 26.42
N GLY A 78 -7.72 11.13 25.85
CA GLY A 78 -6.74 12.19 26.12
C GLY A 78 -6.39 12.95 24.85
N GLU A 79 -6.05 14.23 24.99
CA GLU A 79 -5.73 15.09 23.85
C GLU A 79 -4.29 14.87 23.38
N ILE A 80 -4.12 14.24 22.22
CA ILE A 80 -2.87 14.28 21.46
C ILE A 80 -3.07 15.31 20.35
N SER A 81 -2.47 16.50 20.50
CA SER A 81 -2.52 17.53 19.48
C SER A 81 -1.24 17.53 18.64
N VAL A 82 -1.37 17.45 17.31
CA VAL A 82 -0.25 17.58 16.37
C VAL A 82 -0.36 18.92 15.67
N TYR A 83 0.74 19.68 15.62
CA TYR A 83 0.79 20.97 14.94
C TYR A 83 1.55 20.84 13.62
N VAL A 84 0.92 21.24 12.53
CA VAL A 84 1.51 21.31 11.20
C VAL A 84 1.72 22.78 10.86
N SER A 85 2.97 23.20 10.68
CA SER A 85 3.26 24.61 10.46
C SER A 85 2.83 25.06 9.06
N LYS A 86 2.61 26.38 8.89
CA LYS A 86 2.31 26.95 7.56
C LYS A 86 3.38 26.64 6.50
N THR A 87 4.65 26.47 6.89
CA THR A 87 5.73 26.11 5.96
C THR A 87 5.63 24.67 5.46
N ASP A 88 5.07 23.76 6.25
CA ASP A 88 4.84 22.36 5.85
C ASP A 88 3.60 22.20 4.96
N LEU A 89 2.68 23.17 5.01
CA LEU A 89 1.46 23.23 4.20
C LEU A 89 1.69 23.86 2.81
N TRP A 90 2.86 24.44 2.56
CA TRP A 90 3.17 25.07 1.27
C TRP A 90 3.64 24.01 0.25
N PRO A 91 3.11 24.00 -1.00
CA PRO A 91 3.43 23.02 -2.05
C PRO A 91 4.92 22.78 -2.36
N ASN A 92 5.80 23.69 -1.90
CA ASN A 92 7.24 23.72 -2.23
C ASN A 92 8.14 23.42 -1.03
N SER A 93 7.64 22.80 0.04
CA SER A 93 8.50 22.39 1.15
C SER A 93 9.38 21.19 0.72
N PRO A 94 10.69 21.17 1.09
CA PRO A 94 11.62 20.12 0.64
C PRO A 94 11.17 18.70 1.02
N THR A 95 10.44 18.57 2.13
CA THR A 95 9.87 17.33 2.64
C THR A 95 8.68 16.85 1.82
N GLN A 96 7.91 17.75 1.18
CA GLN A 96 6.71 17.38 0.43
C GLN A 96 6.99 16.90 -0.99
N THR A 97 8.14 17.27 -1.57
CA THR A 97 8.51 16.86 -2.94
C THR A 97 8.73 15.35 -3.06
N ASP A 98 9.21 14.68 -2.01
CA ASP A 98 9.40 13.21 -2.02
C ASP A 98 8.06 12.47 -1.87
N TYR A 99 7.19 12.91 -0.93
CA TYR A 99 5.87 12.31 -0.73
C TYR A 99 4.89 12.58 -1.88
N MET A 100 4.99 13.74 -2.56
CA MET A 100 4.18 14.03 -3.74
C MET A 100 4.64 13.23 -4.96
N LYS A 101 5.95 12.97 -5.14
CA LYS A 101 6.42 12.08 -6.20
C LYS A 101 5.91 10.64 -6.00
N GLU A 102 5.82 10.16 -4.76
CA GLU A 102 5.23 8.85 -4.46
C GLU A 102 3.73 8.80 -4.78
N ARG A 103 2.97 9.85 -4.41
CA ARG A 103 1.54 9.96 -4.73
C ARG A 103 1.24 10.19 -6.21
N GLU A 104 2.03 11.01 -6.91
CA GLU A 104 1.88 11.22 -8.35
C GLU A 104 2.25 9.96 -9.14
N SER A 105 3.22 9.17 -8.68
CA SER A 105 3.53 7.88 -9.31
C SER A 105 2.39 6.86 -9.19
N LEU A 106 1.63 6.88 -8.08
CA LEU A 106 0.42 6.07 -7.89
C LEU A 106 -0.78 6.56 -8.73
N LEU A 107 -0.80 7.85 -9.07
CA LEU A 107 -1.83 8.44 -9.95
C LEU A 107 -1.50 8.31 -11.44
N THR A 108 -0.25 8.01 -11.79
CA THR A 108 0.23 7.91 -13.18
C THR A 108 0.48 6.45 -13.60
N VAL A 109 -0.44 5.54 -13.28
CA VAL A 109 -0.58 4.32 -14.07
C VAL A 109 -1.33 4.73 -15.35
N HIS A 110 -0.57 4.86 -16.44
CA HIS A 110 -1.09 5.18 -17.77
C HIS A 110 -2.15 4.16 -18.17
N LEU A 111 -3.34 4.66 -18.55
CA LEU A 111 -4.24 3.97 -19.48
C LEU A 111 -3.58 3.83 -20.85
#